data_AF-A0A966XUD0-F1
#
_entry.id   AF-A0A966XUD0-F1
#
_cell.length_a   1.000
_cell.length_b   1.000
_cell.length_c   1.000
_cell.angle_alpha   90.00
_cell.angle_beta   90.00
_cell.angle_gamma   90.00
#
_symmetry.space_group_name_H-M   'P 1'
#
loop_
_entity.id
_entity.type
_entity.pdbx_description
1 polymer ?
#
loop_
_entity_poly.entity_id
_entity_poly.type
_entity_poly.pdbx_seq_one_letter_code
_entity_poly.pdbx_strand_id
1 'polypeptide(L)'
;QLVNTGLVTANNAEGTGGLITASAGSIVNTGTLSADGGGANGSGGVIRLDAGERIEHAGSIRANASTEGVGQGGSVILMASLHNPQSTLAFTGSLAAQAGRLGGDGGFIETSASQVNIGEAARVSTAAAKGLTGNWLIDPNDFTIAASGGNITGILLGSQLATSGVTISTATQGTAGGNGDIFVLDPISWASSNRLTLRAGRNIFIDQPISATASSGSLALEFGQLSLATGNLAFYSLDASVNLQAGGNFSTKRGSDGFTNYFTVITTLGAAGSTTTTDLQGIGGGLSGRYALGANIDAAPTSSWNSGAGFMPIGGLGLPFTGTFDGLGHFINNLIINRPATDYVGLFGATGADSKIRNVALVGASVSGVNYVGGLAGFNNGTISNSYVSGSVTGNNYVGGLAGFNDSFATISDSLAVGNGTGNSYVGGLAGFNSGTISNSDAIGSLTGNSYVDGLAGFNSG
;
A
#
# COMPACT_ATOMS: atom_id res chain seq x y z
N GLN A 1 -29.32 29.54 2.45
CA GLN A 1 -27.85 29.67 2.36
C GLN A 1 -27.36 30.38 3.61
N LEU A 2 -26.28 29.93 4.23
CA LEU A 2 -25.60 30.57 5.35
C LEU A 2 -24.23 31.04 4.89
N VAL A 3 -23.86 32.28 5.22
CA VAL A 3 -22.59 32.88 4.81
C VAL A 3 -21.88 33.44 6.04
N ASN A 4 -20.66 33.00 6.30
CA ASN A 4 -19.76 33.62 7.27
C ASN A 4 -18.60 34.33 6.54
N THR A 5 -18.53 35.65 6.70
CA THR A 5 -17.41 36.50 6.25
C THR A 5 -16.65 37.13 7.42
N GLY A 6 -17.13 36.94 8.65
CA GLY A 6 -16.63 37.58 9.86
C GLY A 6 -15.93 36.61 10.81
N LEU A 7 -15.92 36.96 12.09
CA LEU A 7 -15.35 36.14 13.16
C LEU A 7 -16.46 35.59 14.06
N VAL A 8 -16.48 34.27 14.25
CA VAL A 8 -17.32 33.59 15.26
C VAL A 8 -16.40 32.83 16.21
N THR A 9 -16.50 33.12 17.51
CA THR A 9 -15.66 32.50 18.53
C THR A 9 -16.48 31.86 19.63
N ALA A 10 -16.11 30.63 19.98
CA ALA A 10 -16.47 29.94 21.21
C ALA A 10 -15.20 29.57 21.99
N ASN A 11 -14.19 30.45 21.99
CA ASN A 11 -12.92 30.20 22.68
C ASN A 11 -13.13 30.23 24.20
N ASN A 12 -12.31 29.48 24.94
CA ASN A 12 -12.28 29.50 26.39
C ASN A 12 -10.90 29.97 26.88
N ALA A 13 -10.86 30.91 27.83
CA ALA A 13 -9.62 31.44 28.36
C ALA A 13 -8.92 30.47 29.34
N GLU A 14 -9.71 29.67 30.08
CA GLU A 14 -9.23 28.77 31.15
C GLU A 14 -10.03 27.45 31.10
N GLY A 15 -9.88 26.71 30.01
CA GLY A 15 -10.58 25.45 29.81
C GLY A 15 -10.76 25.06 28.35
N THR A 16 -11.59 24.05 28.11
CA THR A 16 -11.88 23.54 26.77
C THR A 16 -12.65 24.55 25.93
N GLY A 17 -12.30 24.65 24.65
CA GLY A 17 -13.07 25.41 23.67
C GLY A 17 -14.52 24.94 23.57
N GLY A 18 -15.42 25.83 23.18
CA GLY A 18 -16.86 25.57 23.11
C GLY A 18 -17.30 24.84 21.85
N LEU A 19 -18.61 24.93 21.57
CA LEU A 19 -19.26 24.32 20.42
C LEU A 19 -19.74 25.39 19.43
N ILE A 20 -19.37 25.25 18.16
CA ILE A 20 -19.96 26.02 17.04
C ILE A 20 -20.64 25.02 16.10
N THR A 21 -21.95 25.16 15.90
CA THR A 21 -22.69 24.40 14.89
C THR A 21 -23.41 25.32 13.92
N ALA A 22 -23.46 24.92 12.66
CA ALA A 22 -24.26 25.58 11.64
C ALA A 22 -24.89 24.54 10.72
N SER A 23 -26.17 24.71 10.41
CA SER A 23 -26.90 23.85 9.47
C SER A 23 -27.66 24.68 8.44
N ALA A 24 -27.51 24.35 7.16
CA ALA A 24 -28.21 25.03 6.05
C ALA A 24 -28.28 24.15 4.79
N GLY A 25 -29.01 24.57 3.76
CA GLY A 25 -28.89 23.93 2.43
C GLY A 25 -27.48 24.12 1.84
N SER A 26 -26.96 25.35 1.90
CA SER A 26 -25.60 25.69 1.49
C SER A 26 -24.92 26.58 2.53
N ILE A 27 -23.65 26.32 2.82
CA ILE A 27 -22.78 27.07 3.73
C ILE A 27 -21.57 27.61 2.96
N VAL A 28 -21.28 28.89 3.10
CA VAL A 28 -20.06 29.53 2.57
C VAL A 28 -19.30 30.16 3.74
N ASN A 29 -18.07 29.71 3.99
CA ASN A 29 -17.19 30.26 5.01
C ASN A 29 -15.93 30.87 4.39
N THR A 30 -15.87 32.20 4.38
CA THR A 30 -14.67 32.98 4.02
C THR A 30 -14.06 33.67 5.25
N GLY A 31 -14.81 33.73 6.36
CA GLY A 31 -14.39 34.27 7.64
C GLY A 31 -13.64 33.28 8.53
N THR A 32 -13.61 33.57 9.84
CA THR A 32 -12.98 32.74 10.87
C THR A 32 -14.02 32.12 11.81
N LEU A 33 -13.91 30.81 12.05
CA LEU A 33 -14.58 30.11 13.15
C LEU A 33 -13.51 29.61 14.13
N SER A 34 -13.68 29.88 15.42
CA SER A 34 -12.68 29.57 16.45
C SER A 34 -13.33 28.96 17.68
N ALA A 35 -12.89 27.79 18.10
CA ALA A 35 -13.29 27.12 19.33
C ALA A 35 -12.03 26.62 20.06
N ASP A 36 -11.08 27.54 20.26
CA ASP A 36 -9.78 27.24 20.86
C ASP A 36 -9.89 27.14 22.38
N GLY A 37 -9.14 26.21 22.98
CA GLY A 37 -8.98 26.09 24.42
C GLY A 37 -7.94 27.05 25.01
N GLY A 38 -8.01 27.26 26.32
CA GLY A 38 -7.12 28.16 27.07
C GLY A 38 -6.69 27.58 28.41
N GLY A 39 -5.70 28.20 29.05
CA GLY A 39 -5.10 27.71 30.28
C GLY A 39 -4.23 26.46 30.10
N ALA A 40 -3.70 25.92 31.19
CA ALA A 40 -2.72 24.81 31.14
C ALA A 40 -3.30 23.48 30.63
N ASN A 41 -4.61 23.29 30.73
CA ASN A 41 -5.29 22.03 30.38
C ASN A 41 -6.38 22.20 29.29
N GLY A 42 -6.48 23.37 28.65
CA GLY A 42 -7.54 23.64 27.69
C GLY A 42 -7.38 22.86 26.39
N SER A 43 -8.31 21.94 26.13
CA SER A 43 -8.43 21.25 24.84
C SER A 43 -9.18 22.11 23.82
N GLY A 44 -9.00 21.81 22.53
CA GLY A 44 -9.83 22.36 21.48
C GLY A 44 -11.29 21.94 21.62
N GLY A 45 -12.19 22.81 21.17
CA GLY A 45 -13.64 22.58 21.15
C GLY A 45 -14.12 21.80 19.93
N VAL A 46 -15.37 22.01 19.54
CA VAL A 46 -16.00 21.34 18.40
C VAL A 46 -16.58 22.37 17.45
N ILE A 47 -16.27 22.23 16.16
CA ILE A 47 -16.88 23.03 15.09
C ILE A 47 -17.49 22.08 14.07
N ARG A 48 -18.80 22.19 13.83
CA ARG A 48 -19.53 21.35 12.87
C ARG A 48 -20.37 22.19 11.91
N LEU A 49 -20.12 22.02 10.61
CA LEU A 49 -20.88 22.62 9.52
C LEU A 49 -21.62 21.51 8.77
N ASP A 50 -22.95 21.56 8.78
CA ASP A 50 -23.84 20.58 8.13
C ASP A 50 -24.61 21.23 6.97
N ALA A 51 -24.33 20.80 5.73
CA ALA A 51 -25.02 21.30 4.54
C ALA A 51 -25.86 20.22 3.85
N GLY A 52 -27.06 20.58 3.37
CA GLY A 52 -27.86 19.69 2.52
C GLY A 52 -27.30 19.50 1.11
N GLU A 53 -26.60 20.50 0.59
CA GLU A 53 -26.17 20.59 -0.81
C GLU A 53 -24.70 20.96 -0.94
N ARG A 54 -24.25 22.08 -0.34
CA ARG A 54 -22.91 22.60 -0.63
C ARG A 54 -22.21 23.24 0.56
N ILE A 55 -20.94 22.93 0.75
CA ILE A 55 -20.01 23.72 1.57
C ILE A 55 -18.92 24.32 0.67
N GLU A 56 -18.70 25.62 0.79
CA GLU A 56 -17.50 26.30 0.28
C GLU A 56 -16.72 26.88 1.46
N HIS A 57 -15.48 26.43 1.66
CA HIS A 57 -14.62 26.91 2.73
C HIS A 57 -13.31 27.47 2.18
N ALA A 58 -13.14 28.78 2.29
CA ALA A 58 -11.93 29.52 1.94
C ALA A 58 -11.32 30.28 3.13
N GLY A 59 -12.03 30.33 4.26
CA GLY A 59 -11.61 31.04 5.48
C GLY A 59 -10.73 30.20 6.41
N SER A 60 -10.81 30.47 7.72
CA SER A 60 -10.09 29.73 8.77
C SER A 60 -11.06 29.07 9.74
N ILE A 61 -10.87 27.79 10.04
CA ILE A 61 -11.57 27.10 11.14
C ILE A 61 -10.53 26.50 12.08
N ARG A 62 -10.62 26.84 13.37
CA ARG A 62 -9.67 26.38 14.40
C ARG A 62 -10.39 25.88 15.64
N ALA A 63 -10.04 24.68 16.06
CA ALA A 63 -10.40 24.09 17.35
C ALA A 63 -9.12 23.55 18.00
N ASN A 64 -8.16 24.44 18.24
CA ASN A 64 -6.86 24.09 18.79
C ASN A 64 -6.92 24.00 20.32
N ALA A 65 -6.07 23.14 20.88
CA ALA A 65 -5.74 23.21 22.29
C ALA A 65 -4.97 24.50 22.62
N SER A 66 -4.92 24.82 23.92
CA SER A 66 -4.09 25.89 24.44
C SER A 66 -2.62 25.70 24.06
N THR A 67 -2.03 26.74 23.45
CA THR A 67 -0.60 26.75 23.07
C THR A 67 0.37 26.75 24.26
N GLU A 68 -0.16 26.97 25.46
CA GLU A 68 0.56 26.98 26.73
C GLU A 68 0.35 25.69 27.53
N GLY A 69 -0.49 24.77 27.04
CA GLY A 69 -0.97 23.64 27.81
C GLY A 69 -0.62 22.25 27.25
N VAL A 70 -1.25 21.26 27.88
CA VAL A 70 -1.20 19.83 27.52
C VAL A 70 -2.53 19.32 26.95
N GLY A 71 -3.40 20.23 26.53
CA GLY A 71 -4.73 19.90 26.00
C GLY A 71 -4.69 19.15 24.68
N GLN A 72 -5.79 18.45 24.37
CA GLN A 72 -5.95 17.72 23.11
C GLN A 72 -6.49 18.66 22.03
N GLY A 73 -6.14 18.41 20.77
CA GLY A 73 -6.80 19.06 19.65
C GLY A 73 -8.30 18.75 19.63
N GLY A 74 -9.09 19.70 19.12
CA GLY A 74 -10.54 19.59 19.06
C GLY A 74 -11.06 18.76 17.87
N SER A 75 -12.30 19.04 17.47
CA SER A 75 -12.93 18.40 16.32
C SER A 75 -13.47 19.45 15.34
N VAL A 76 -13.15 19.28 14.05
CA VAL A 76 -13.66 20.13 12.97
C VAL A 76 -14.31 19.26 11.90
N ILE A 77 -15.61 19.38 11.71
CA ILE A 77 -16.39 18.55 10.78
C ILE A 77 -17.10 19.45 9.77
N LEU A 78 -16.78 19.28 8.49
CA LEU A 78 -17.49 19.88 7.37
C LEU A 78 -18.18 18.77 6.59
N MET A 79 -19.51 18.73 6.67
CA MET A 79 -20.30 17.65 6.10
C MET A 79 -21.40 18.23 5.18
N ALA A 80 -21.29 17.98 3.88
CA ALA A 80 -22.42 18.09 2.97
C ALA A 80 -23.11 16.72 2.86
N SER A 81 -24.43 16.71 2.61
CA SER A 81 -25.26 15.50 2.66
C SER A 81 -24.71 14.35 1.81
N LEU A 82 -24.35 13.23 2.45
CA LEU A 82 -23.96 11.99 1.77
C LEU A 82 -25.15 11.28 1.08
N HIS A 83 -26.39 11.67 1.42
CA HIS A 83 -27.60 11.16 0.77
C HIS A 83 -27.96 11.93 -0.51
N ASN A 84 -27.30 13.06 -0.76
CA ASN A 84 -27.50 13.87 -1.96
C ASN A 84 -26.34 13.62 -2.93
N PRO A 85 -26.53 12.90 -4.05
CA PRO A 85 -25.46 12.57 -5.02
C PRO A 85 -24.78 13.78 -5.64
N GLN A 86 -25.40 14.96 -5.54
CA GLN A 86 -24.90 16.21 -6.08
C GLN A 86 -24.26 17.09 -5.00
N SER A 87 -24.13 16.59 -3.76
CA SER A 87 -23.54 17.39 -2.71
C SER A 87 -22.05 17.62 -2.94
N THR A 88 -21.61 18.84 -2.66
CA THR A 88 -20.24 19.28 -2.93
C THR A 88 -19.61 19.92 -1.70
N LEU A 89 -18.31 19.67 -1.51
CA LEU A 89 -17.47 20.39 -0.57
C LEU A 89 -16.24 20.89 -1.33
N ALA A 90 -16.10 22.22 -1.44
CA ALA A 90 -14.92 22.87 -1.98
C ALA A 90 -14.11 23.51 -0.85
N PHE A 91 -12.83 23.16 -0.75
CA PHE A 91 -11.96 23.59 0.35
C PHE A 91 -10.66 24.21 -0.17
N THR A 92 -10.43 25.48 0.17
CA THR A 92 -9.19 26.23 -0.14
C THR A 92 -8.61 26.97 1.06
N GLY A 93 -9.33 27.00 2.19
CA GLY A 93 -8.93 27.71 3.41
C GLY A 93 -8.05 26.88 4.35
N SER A 94 -8.14 27.16 5.66
CA SER A 94 -7.44 26.40 6.69
C SER A 94 -8.38 25.69 7.67
N LEU A 95 -8.01 24.49 8.09
CA LEU A 95 -8.65 23.70 9.15
C LEU A 95 -7.57 23.31 10.17
N ALA A 96 -7.78 23.56 11.46
CA ALA A 96 -6.84 23.17 12.50
C ALA A 96 -7.52 22.60 13.73
N ALA A 97 -6.97 21.51 14.24
CA ALA A 97 -7.34 20.87 15.50
C ALA A 97 -6.06 20.35 16.17
N GLN A 98 -5.16 21.27 16.52
CA GLN A 98 -3.81 20.95 16.99
C GLN A 98 -3.77 20.73 18.50
N ALA A 99 -2.85 19.87 18.93
CA ALA A 99 -2.60 19.63 20.35
C ALA A 99 -1.88 20.79 21.04
N GLY A 100 -1.83 20.75 22.37
CA GLY A 100 -1.06 21.67 23.17
C GLY A 100 0.43 21.53 22.91
N ARG A 101 1.19 22.61 23.06
CA ARG A 101 2.64 22.60 22.80
C ARG A 101 3.42 21.77 23.82
N LEU A 102 2.88 21.63 25.04
CA LEU A 102 3.55 20.93 26.13
C LEU A 102 3.15 19.46 26.25
N GLY A 103 2.10 19.03 25.56
CA GLY A 103 1.53 17.67 25.60
C GLY A 103 0.17 17.58 24.91
N GLY A 104 -0.45 16.40 24.97
CA GLY A 104 -1.74 16.13 24.33
C GLY A 104 -1.60 15.60 22.91
N ASP A 105 -2.67 14.98 22.44
CA ASP A 105 -2.77 14.43 21.08
C ASP A 105 -3.48 15.39 20.15
N GLY A 106 -3.18 15.26 18.86
CA GLY A 106 -3.85 15.99 17.80
C GLY A 106 -5.31 15.61 17.69
N GLY A 107 -6.11 16.55 17.20
CA GLY A 107 -7.55 16.41 17.07
C GLY A 107 -8.00 15.71 15.80
N PHE A 108 -9.29 15.84 15.52
CA PHE A 108 -9.94 15.21 14.38
C PHE A 108 -10.48 16.25 13.41
N ILE A 109 -10.24 16.05 12.12
CA ILE A 109 -10.79 16.88 11.05
C ILE A 109 -11.50 15.99 10.05
N GLU A 110 -12.69 16.38 9.61
CA GLU A 110 -13.47 15.65 8.61
C GLU A 110 -13.99 16.60 7.51
N THR A 111 -13.84 16.17 6.26
CA THR A 111 -14.41 16.82 5.08
C THR A 111 -15.16 15.78 4.24
N SER A 112 -16.49 15.82 4.30
CA SER A 112 -17.36 14.78 3.75
C SER A 112 -18.45 15.39 2.87
N ALA A 113 -18.64 14.83 1.68
CA ALA A 113 -19.66 15.19 0.68
C ALA A 113 -19.63 14.14 -0.42
N SER A 114 -20.67 14.01 -1.25
CA SER A 114 -20.58 13.10 -2.41
C SER A 114 -19.41 13.45 -3.34
N GLN A 115 -19.07 14.74 -3.44
CA GLN A 115 -17.90 15.25 -4.14
C GLN A 115 -17.09 16.19 -3.24
N VAL A 116 -15.84 15.84 -2.95
CA VAL A 116 -14.90 16.67 -2.18
C VAL A 116 -13.78 17.16 -3.11
N ASN A 117 -13.57 18.47 -3.18
CA ASN A 117 -12.51 19.10 -3.97
C ASN A 117 -11.64 19.99 -3.08
N ILE A 118 -10.34 19.71 -3.06
CA ILE A 118 -9.36 20.37 -2.20
C ILE A 118 -8.40 21.15 -3.10
N GLY A 119 -8.47 22.47 -3.05
CA GLY A 119 -7.63 23.35 -3.86
C GLY A 119 -6.27 23.63 -3.23
N GLU A 120 -5.31 24.05 -4.05
CA GLU A 120 -3.89 24.27 -3.71
C GLU A 120 -3.60 25.16 -2.48
N ALA A 121 -4.52 26.05 -2.13
CA ALA A 121 -4.40 26.92 -0.96
C ALA A 121 -4.79 26.22 0.36
N ALA A 122 -5.42 25.05 0.30
CA ALA A 122 -5.90 24.33 1.47
C ALA A 122 -4.78 23.98 2.46
N ARG A 123 -5.04 24.16 3.76
CA ARG A 123 -4.11 23.79 4.84
C ARG A 123 -4.84 23.07 5.96
N VAL A 124 -4.35 21.91 6.35
CA VAL A 124 -4.91 21.07 7.41
C VAL A 124 -3.83 20.74 8.43
N SER A 125 -4.13 20.93 9.71
CA SER A 125 -3.19 20.57 10.78
C SER A 125 -3.89 19.95 11.97
N THR A 126 -3.56 18.70 12.24
CA THR A 126 -3.87 17.97 13.48
C THR A 126 -2.60 17.71 14.28
N ALA A 127 -1.56 18.54 14.09
CA ALA A 127 -0.24 18.29 14.64
C ALA A 127 -0.23 18.22 16.18
N ALA A 128 0.60 17.33 16.70
CA ALA A 128 0.92 17.24 18.11
C ALA A 128 2.44 17.26 18.29
N ALA A 129 2.96 18.21 19.08
CA ALA A 129 4.40 18.36 19.25
C ALA A 129 5.02 17.24 20.12
N LYS A 130 4.23 16.66 21.03
CA LYS A 130 4.68 15.62 21.97
C LYS A 130 3.75 14.40 22.07
N GLY A 131 2.53 14.49 21.55
CA GLY A 131 1.59 13.38 21.50
C GLY A 131 1.50 12.76 20.11
N LEU A 132 0.45 11.97 19.90
CA LEU A 132 0.12 11.41 18.61
C LEU A 132 -0.48 12.49 17.71
N THR A 133 -0.02 12.56 16.46
CA THR A 133 -0.65 13.42 15.46
C THR A 133 -2.07 12.91 15.19
N GLY A 134 -3.02 13.84 15.11
CA GLY A 134 -4.42 13.49 14.88
C GLY A 134 -4.70 13.16 13.41
N ASN A 135 -5.97 12.99 13.05
CA ASN A 135 -6.35 12.50 11.72
C ASN A 135 -7.26 13.47 10.97
N TRP A 136 -7.02 13.60 9.67
CA TRP A 136 -7.94 14.19 8.71
C TRP A 136 -8.63 13.09 7.89
N LEU A 137 -9.94 12.97 8.04
CA LEU A 137 -10.80 12.12 7.22
C LEU A 137 -11.34 12.91 6.02
N ILE A 138 -11.13 12.37 4.83
CA ILE A 138 -11.76 12.81 3.59
C ILE A 138 -12.71 11.69 3.16
N ASP A 139 -14.00 11.97 3.02
CA ASP A 139 -15.03 10.95 2.75
C ASP A 139 -15.94 11.34 1.57
N PRO A 140 -15.53 11.07 0.31
CA PRO A 140 -16.34 11.21 -0.89
C PRO A 140 -16.84 9.87 -1.45
N ASN A 141 -17.60 9.91 -2.54
CA ASN A 141 -18.05 8.66 -3.20
C ASN A 141 -16.93 7.95 -3.97
N ASP A 142 -16.08 8.73 -4.64
CA ASP A 142 -14.83 8.28 -5.28
C ASP A 142 -13.75 9.34 -5.01
N PHE A 143 -12.47 8.97 -5.13
CA PHE A 143 -11.39 9.92 -4.96
C PHE A 143 -10.26 9.72 -5.97
N THR A 144 -9.84 10.81 -6.60
CA THR A 144 -8.75 10.84 -7.56
C THR A 144 -7.70 11.84 -7.09
N ILE A 145 -6.47 11.35 -6.89
CA ILE A 145 -5.29 12.17 -6.66
C ILE A 145 -4.63 12.37 -8.02
N ALA A 146 -4.62 13.60 -8.53
CA ALA A 146 -4.11 13.90 -9.87
C ALA A 146 -3.55 15.33 -9.94
N ALA A 147 -2.52 15.56 -10.78
CA ALA A 147 -1.90 16.87 -10.98
C ALA A 147 -2.87 17.92 -11.52
N SER A 148 -3.92 17.48 -12.23
CA SER A 148 -5.02 18.31 -12.72
C SER A 148 -6.28 17.47 -12.86
N GLY A 149 -7.45 18.06 -12.65
CA GLY A 149 -8.75 17.38 -12.83
C GLY A 149 -9.10 16.34 -11.77
N GLY A 150 -8.24 16.13 -10.76
CA GLY A 150 -8.53 15.32 -9.58
C GLY A 150 -9.10 16.12 -8.41
N ASN A 151 -9.33 15.43 -7.30
CA ASN A 151 -9.84 15.99 -6.05
C ASN A 151 -8.77 16.69 -5.21
N ILE A 152 -7.52 16.25 -5.33
CA ILE A 152 -6.33 16.82 -4.69
C ILE A 152 -5.09 16.49 -5.53
N THR A 153 -4.08 17.37 -5.55
CA THR A 153 -2.77 17.05 -6.13
C THR A 153 -1.93 16.21 -5.17
N GLY A 154 -1.01 15.40 -5.70
CA GLY A 154 -0.11 14.58 -4.90
C GLY A 154 0.86 15.43 -4.06
N ILE A 155 1.32 16.55 -4.61
CA ILE A 155 2.14 17.56 -3.89
C ILE A 155 1.37 18.10 -2.68
N LEU A 156 0.11 18.51 -2.88
CA LEU A 156 -0.69 19.05 -1.80
C LEU A 156 -0.92 17.98 -0.72
N LEU A 157 -1.34 16.77 -1.09
CA LEU A 157 -1.54 15.67 -0.14
C LEU A 157 -0.27 15.36 0.66
N GLY A 158 0.89 15.29 0.00
CA GLY A 158 2.19 15.12 0.65
C GLY A 158 2.50 16.22 1.67
N SER A 159 2.14 17.47 1.38
CA SER A 159 2.29 18.58 2.31
C SER A 159 1.34 18.50 3.52
N GLN A 160 0.10 17.99 3.34
CA GLN A 160 -0.84 17.80 4.47
C GLN A 160 -0.40 16.67 5.39
N LEU A 161 0.24 15.63 4.83
CA LEU A 161 0.86 14.56 5.60
C LEU A 161 2.02 15.06 6.47
N ALA A 162 2.57 16.25 6.25
CA ALA A 162 3.58 16.81 7.15
C ALA A 162 3.03 17.14 8.55
N THR A 163 1.74 17.45 8.65
CA THR A 163 1.09 17.96 9.87
C THR A 163 -0.09 17.11 10.34
N SER A 164 -0.54 16.15 9.54
CA SER A 164 -1.72 15.33 9.86
C SER A 164 -1.53 13.88 9.40
N GLY A 165 -2.10 12.93 10.13
CA GLY A 165 -2.50 11.65 9.52
C GLY A 165 -3.64 11.90 8.54
N VAL A 166 -3.68 11.19 7.41
CA VAL A 166 -4.72 11.36 6.40
C VAL A 166 -5.38 10.01 6.10
N THR A 167 -6.71 9.99 6.20
CA THR A 167 -7.54 8.87 5.74
C THR A 167 -8.43 9.37 4.62
N ILE A 168 -8.28 8.78 3.44
CA ILE A 168 -9.23 8.95 2.33
C ILE A 168 -10.12 7.71 2.36
N SER A 169 -11.38 7.88 2.77
CA SER A 169 -12.40 6.83 2.77
C SER A 169 -13.35 7.06 1.62
N THR A 170 -13.82 6.03 0.94
CA THR A 170 -14.86 6.17 -0.08
C THR A 170 -16.08 5.31 0.19
N ALA A 171 -17.24 5.86 -0.17
CA ALA A 171 -18.52 5.17 -0.31
C ALA A 171 -19.08 4.43 0.93
N THR A 172 -18.64 4.73 2.15
CA THR A 172 -19.11 3.98 3.34
C THR A 172 -20.57 4.25 3.76
N GLN A 173 -21.24 5.29 3.26
CA GLN A 173 -22.62 5.65 3.67
C GLN A 173 -23.56 6.13 2.55
N GLY A 174 -23.82 5.29 1.55
CA GLY A 174 -24.98 5.46 0.65
C GLY A 174 -24.60 5.83 -0.79
N THR A 175 -24.64 4.83 -1.67
CA THR A 175 -24.36 4.94 -3.09
C THR A 175 -25.49 5.66 -3.83
N ALA A 176 -25.38 6.98 -3.95
CA ALA A 176 -25.92 7.69 -5.09
C ALA A 176 -24.76 8.36 -5.84
N GLY A 177 -24.33 7.74 -6.94
CA GLY A 177 -23.21 8.18 -7.77
C GLY A 177 -21.84 7.69 -7.28
N GLY A 178 -21.03 7.15 -8.18
CA GLY A 178 -19.66 6.67 -7.91
C GLY A 178 -19.55 5.18 -7.57
N ASN A 179 -18.34 4.62 -7.72
CA ASN A 179 -18.06 3.18 -7.60
C ASN A 179 -17.35 2.78 -6.28
N GLY A 180 -16.88 3.76 -5.50
CA GLY A 180 -16.11 3.53 -4.27
C GLY A 180 -14.63 3.31 -4.53
N ASP A 181 -14.08 3.84 -5.63
CA ASP A 181 -12.67 3.65 -5.97
C ASP A 181 -11.78 4.82 -5.53
N ILE A 182 -10.51 4.51 -5.34
CA ILE A 182 -9.44 5.50 -5.16
C ILE A 182 -8.42 5.34 -6.27
N PHE A 183 -8.08 6.45 -6.95
CA PHE A 183 -7.07 6.52 -8.00
C PHE A 183 -5.90 7.41 -7.57
N VAL A 184 -4.68 6.90 -7.68
CA VAL A 184 -3.43 7.65 -7.48
C VAL A 184 -2.78 7.86 -8.83
N LEU A 185 -3.04 9.01 -9.43
CA LEU A 185 -2.59 9.43 -10.78
C LEU A 185 -1.55 10.55 -10.73
N ASP A 186 -1.07 10.93 -9.55
CA ASP A 186 -0.02 11.92 -9.33
C ASP A 186 0.88 11.47 -8.17
N PRO A 187 2.22 11.65 -8.23
CA PRO A 187 3.11 11.15 -7.20
C PRO A 187 2.84 11.79 -5.83
N ILE A 188 2.87 10.97 -4.78
CA ILE A 188 2.70 11.40 -3.40
C ILE A 188 4.01 11.17 -2.66
N SER A 189 4.52 12.19 -1.97
CA SER A 189 5.72 12.04 -1.13
C SER A 189 5.59 12.82 0.17
N TRP A 190 5.99 12.20 1.29
CA TRP A 190 6.05 12.87 2.59
C TRP A 190 7.23 12.40 3.43
N ALA A 191 7.69 13.29 4.31
CA ALA A 191 8.89 13.10 5.15
C ALA A 191 8.58 13.12 6.66
N SER A 192 7.31 12.94 7.04
CA SER A 192 6.87 12.84 8.43
C SER A 192 6.59 11.38 8.81
N SER A 193 6.46 11.11 10.10
CA SER A 193 6.01 9.81 10.64
C SER A 193 4.51 9.56 10.48
N ASN A 194 3.79 10.44 9.77
CA ASN A 194 2.35 10.31 9.64
C ASN A 194 1.97 9.21 8.66
N ARG A 195 0.72 8.76 8.80
CA ARG A 195 0.15 7.67 8.03
C ARG A 195 -0.79 8.20 6.96
N LEU A 196 -0.65 7.67 5.75
CA LEU A 196 -1.66 7.73 4.71
C LEU A 196 -2.48 6.44 4.73
N THR A 197 -3.80 6.55 4.84
CA THR A 197 -4.74 5.42 4.74
C THR A 197 -5.61 5.65 3.52
N LEU A 198 -5.50 4.78 2.51
CA LEU A 198 -6.42 4.71 1.38
C LEU A 198 -7.45 3.62 1.69
N ARG A 199 -8.69 4.02 1.97
CA ARG A 199 -9.79 3.15 2.38
C ARG A 199 -10.88 3.16 1.31
N ALA A 200 -10.71 2.35 0.28
CA ALA A 200 -11.64 2.25 -0.83
C ALA A 200 -12.85 1.37 -0.50
N GLY A 201 -14.05 1.84 -0.86
CA GLY A 201 -15.26 1.02 -0.86
C GLY A 201 -15.12 -0.20 -1.78
N ARG A 202 -14.44 -0.03 -2.92
CA ARG A 202 -14.13 -1.04 -3.93
C ARG A 202 -12.61 -1.14 -4.15
N ASN A 203 -12.05 -0.60 -5.23
CA ASN A 203 -10.66 -0.85 -5.60
C ASN A 203 -9.74 0.35 -5.33
N ILE A 204 -8.45 0.08 -5.25
CA ILE A 204 -7.39 1.10 -5.21
C ILE A 204 -6.50 0.92 -6.43
N PHE A 205 -6.32 1.98 -7.21
CA PHE A 205 -5.44 1.99 -8.40
C PHE A 205 -4.25 2.91 -8.12
N ILE A 206 -3.04 2.37 -8.18
CA ILE A 206 -1.79 3.11 -7.92
C ILE A 206 -0.98 3.16 -9.22
N ASP A 207 -1.17 4.25 -9.96
CA ASP A 207 -0.56 4.47 -11.27
C ASP A 207 0.61 5.45 -11.22
N GLN A 208 0.82 6.08 -10.05
CA GLN A 208 1.96 6.95 -9.76
C GLN A 208 2.59 6.61 -8.40
N PRO A 209 3.90 6.90 -8.22
CA PRO A 209 4.62 6.50 -7.02
C PRO A 209 4.06 7.09 -5.73
N ILE A 210 4.08 6.28 -4.67
CA ILE A 210 3.80 6.71 -3.29
C ILE A 210 5.09 6.54 -2.49
N SER A 211 5.55 7.59 -1.80
CA SER A 211 6.85 7.59 -1.11
C SER A 211 6.77 8.14 0.32
N ALA A 212 7.01 7.28 1.31
CA ALA A 212 7.21 7.68 2.70
C ALA A 212 8.70 7.67 3.02
N THR A 213 9.32 8.85 3.17
CA THR A 213 10.77 8.97 3.33
C THR A 213 11.24 8.98 4.79
N ALA A 214 10.33 9.19 5.74
CA ALA A 214 10.63 9.03 7.16
C ALA A 214 10.63 7.55 7.58
N SER A 215 11.47 7.18 8.56
CA SER A 215 11.61 5.80 9.03
C SER A 215 10.31 5.14 9.52
N SER A 216 9.35 5.94 10.00
CA SER A 216 8.04 5.48 10.47
C SER A 216 6.86 6.08 9.73
N GLY A 217 7.09 6.76 8.60
CA GLY A 217 6.01 7.13 7.69
C GLY A 217 5.38 5.86 7.13
N SER A 218 4.05 5.75 7.14
CA SER A 218 3.38 4.48 6.87
C SER A 218 2.19 4.59 5.92
N LEU A 219 1.88 3.48 5.25
CA LEU A 219 0.79 3.36 4.30
C LEU A 219 -0.17 2.23 4.69
N ALA A 220 -1.47 2.51 4.62
CA ALA A 220 -2.54 1.51 4.64
C ALA A 220 -3.25 1.46 3.30
N LEU A 221 -3.48 0.24 2.79
CA LEU A 221 -4.41 0.00 1.69
C LEU A 221 -5.57 -0.86 2.21
N GLU A 222 -6.72 -0.24 2.44
CA GLU A 222 -7.96 -0.93 2.81
C GLU A 222 -8.91 -0.90 1.60
N PHE A 223 -9.25 -2.07 1.05
CA PHE A 223 -10.04 -2.17 -0.19
C PHE A 223 -11.22 -3.12 -0.02
N GLY A 224 -12.23 -2.97 -0.86
CA GLY A 224 -13.48 -3.71 -0.80
C GLY A 224 -14.28 -3.45 0.46
N GLN A 225 -14.16 -2.26 1.06
CA GLN A 225 -14.75 -1.95 2.36
C GLN A 225 -16.28 -1.88 2.38
N LEU A 226 -16.92 -1.93 1.20
CA LEU A 226 -18.38 -2.08 1.05
C LEU A 226 -18.89 -3.51 1.24
N SER A 227 -18.01 -4.50 1.33
CA SER A 227 -18.37 -5.92 1.41
C SER A 227 -17.58 -6.63 2.49
N LEU A 228 -18.11 -7.75 2.98
CA LEU A 228 -17.35 -8.66 3.84
C LEU A 228 -16.15 -9.24 3.09
N ALA A 229 -15.15 -9.76 3.80
CA ALA A 229 -13.91 -10.29 3.22
C ALA A 229 -14.12 -11.59 2.43
N THR A 230 -15.08 -12.41 2.87
CA THR A 230 -15.44 -13.68 2.21
C THR A 230 -16.14 -13.40 0.89
N GLY A 231 -15.62 -13.95 -0.21
CA GLY A 231 -16.13 -13.71 -1.56
C GLY A 231 -15.81 -12.32 -2.13
N ASN A 232 -15.01 -11.52 -1.43
CA ASN A 232 -14.65 -10.18 -1.88
C ASN A 232 -13.66 -10.22 -3.05
N LEU A 233 -14.07 -9.64 -4.18
CA LEU A 233 -13.28 -9.55 -5.41
C LEU A 233 -12.54 -8.22 -5.57
N ALA A 234 -12.66 -7.30 -4.60
CA ALA A 234 -11.93 -6.06 -4.65
C ALA A 234 -10.41 -6.30 -4.54
N PHE A 235 -9.65 -5.42 -5.18
CA PHE A 235 -8.20 -5.51 -5.26
C PHE A 235 -7.56 -4.13 -5.14
N TYR A 236 -6.23 -4.13 -5.02
CA TYR A 236 -5.42 -2.97 -5.39
C TYR A 236 -4.46 -3.35 -6.52
N SER A 237 -4.26 -2.44 -7.45
CA SER A 237 -3.29 -2.59 -8.55
C SER A 237 -2.09 -1.66 -8.35
N LEU A 238 -0.96 -2.03 -8.96
CA LEU A 238 0.29 -1.30 -8.90
C LEU A 238 0.88 -1.21 -10.30
N ASP A 239 0.82 -0.01 -10.89
CA ASP A 239 1.58 0.36 -12.10
C ASP A 239 2.76 1.28 -11.75
N ALA A 240 2.95 1.58 -10.45
CA ALA A 240 4.06 2.34 -9.92
C ALA A 240 4.55 1.79 -8.56
N SER A 241 5.76 2.19 -8.17
CA SER A 241 6.40 1.74 -6.93
C SER A 241 5.82 2.37 -5.67
N VAL A 242 5.73 1.58 -4.59
CA VAL A 242 5.43 2.07 -3.24
C VAL A 242 6.71 2.06 -2.39
N ASN A 243 7.35 3.23 -2.29
CA ASN A 243 8.63 3.39 -1.60
C ASN A 243 8.41 3.60 -0.09
N LEU A 244 8.87 2.64 0.72
CA LEU A 244 8.72 2.65 2.18
C LEU A 244 10.03 2.28 2.87
N GLN A 245 10.29 2.88 4.03
CA GLN A 245 11.45 2.51 4.85
C GLN A 245 11.25 1.14 5.51
N ALA A 246 12.36 0.43 5.76
CA ALA A 246 12.33 -0.88 6.41
C ALA A 246 11.63 -0.84 7.77
N GLY A 247 10.78 -1.85 8.04
CA GLY A 247 10.01 -1.95 9.28
C GLY A 247 8.52 -2.23 9.07
N GLY A 248 7.71 -2.03 10.12
CA GLY A 248 6.27 -2.31 10.13
C GLY A 248 5.40 -1.19 9.55
N ASN A 249 5.78 -0.63 8.40
CA ASN A 249 5.21 0.60 7.86
C ASN A 249 4.15 0.38 6.77
N PHE A 250 3.81 -0.87 6.46
CA PHE A 250 2.83 -1.22 5.43
C PHE A 250 1.78 -2.19 5.95
N SER A 251 0.53 -1.96 5.59
CA SER A 251 -0.54 -2.90 5.88
C SER A 251 -1.64 -2.89 4.84
N THR A 252 -2.30 -4.03 4.67
CA THR A 252 -3.48 -4.15 3.81
C THR A 252 -4.68 -4.74 4.55
N LYS A 253 -5.89 -4.36 4.14
CA LYS A 253 -7.14 -4.96 4.63
C LYS A 253 -8.12 -5.12 3.47
N ARG A 254 -8.67 -6.33 3.30
CA ARG A 254 -9.72 -6.60 2.32
C ARG A 254 -11.03 -6.88 3.02
N GLY A 255 -12.08 -6.15 2.65
CA GLY A 255 -13.41 -6.29 3.27
C GLY A 255 -13.54 -5.55 4.60
N SER A 256 -14.77 -5.21 4.96
CA SER A 256 -15.09 -4.44 6.17
C SER A 256 -14.75 -5.20 7.46
N ASP A 257 -14.96 -6.52 7.47
CA ASP A 257 -14.67 -7.45 8.56
C ASP A 257 -13.32 -8.18 8.44
N GLY A 258 -12.56 -7.89 7.37
CA GLY A 258 -11.28 -8.53 7.13
C GLY A 258 -10.21 -8.18 8.17
N PHE A 259 -9.28 -9.11 8.38
CA PHE A 259 -8.10 -8.86 9.20
C PHE A 259 -7.16 -7.86 8.53
N THR A 260 -6.57 -6.97 9.33
CA THR A 260 -5.45 -6.14 8.89
C THR A 260 -4.19 -6.99 8.79
N ASN A 261 -3.58 -6.99 7.60
CA ASN A 261 -2.36 -7.70 7.30
C ASN A 261 -1.19 -6.72 7.39
N TYR A 262 -0.42 -6.79 8.48
CA TYR A 262 0.82 -6.04 8.62
C TYR A 262 1.96 -6.77 7.89
N PHE A 263 2.78 -6.00 7.19
CA PHE A 263 3.95 -6.48 6.45
C PHE A 263 5.22 -5.97 7.10
N THR A 264 6.26 -6.81 7.09
CA THR A 264 7.64 -6.37 7.27
C THR A 264 8.14 -5.82 5.94
N VAL A 265 8.33 -4.51 5.86
CA VAL A 265 8.97 -3.86 4.71
C VAL A 265 10.46 -4.15 4.77
N ILE A 266 11.01 -4.67 3.68
CA ILE A 266 12.44 -4.90 3.50
C ILE A 266 12.97 -4.01 2.36
N THR A 267 14.15 -3.43 2.57
CA THR A 267 14.78 -2.52 1.59
C THR A 267 16.19 -2.96 1.21
N THR A 268 16.66 -4.09 1.73
CA THR A 268 18.04 -4.55 1.56
C THR A 268 18.11 -6.04 1.24
N LEU A 269 19.19 -6.42 0.55
CA LEU A 269 19.52 -7.81 0.22
C LEU A 269 19.82 -8.65 1.47
N GLY A 270 20.45 -8.04 2.48
CA GLY A 270 20.99 -8.75 3.64
C GLY A 270 22.41 -9.26 3.43
N ALA A 271 22.77 -10.28 4.20
CA ALA A 271 24.05 -10.98 4.12
C ALA A 271 23.85 -12.48 3.93
N ALA A 272 24.87 -13.18 3.43
CA ALA A 272 24.85 -14.62 3.29
C ALA A 272 24.49 -15.31 4.62
N GLY A 273 23.48 -16.18 4.60
CA GLY A 273 23.01 -16.89 5.80
C GLY A 273 22.15 -16.07 6.76
N SER A 274 21.74 -14.85 6.39
CA SER A 274 20.81 -14.07 7.21
C SER A 274 19.51 -14.83 7.47
N THR A 275 18.99 -14.70 8.69
CA THR A 275 17.69 -15.23 9.15
C THR A 275 16.91 -14.17 9.94
N THR A 276 17.24 -12.89 9.74
CA THR A 276 16.76 -11.75 10.55
C THR A 276 15.29 -11.41 10.34
N THR A 277 14.67 -11.89 9.26
CA THR A 277 13.34 -11.47 8.76
C THR A 277 13.22 -10.01 8.33
N THR A 278 14.32 -9.24 8.30
CA THR A 278 14.31 -7.79 7.98
C THR A 278 15.03 -7.44 6.68
N ASP A 279 15.53 -8.46 5.97
CA ASP A 279 16.21 -8.36 4.69
C ASP A 279 15.84 -9.55 3.79
N LEU A 280 16.15 -9.49 2.49
CA LEU A 280 15.72 -10.49 1.51
C LEU A 280 16.20 -11.91 1.84
N GLN A 281 17.50 -12.08 2.15
CA GLN A 281 18.02 -13.39 2.56
C GLN A 281 17.43 -13.84 3.90
N GLY A 282 17.19 -12.89 4.80
CA GLY A 282 16.66 -13.05 6.15
C GLY A 282 15.24 -13.60 6.23
N ILE A 283 14.46 -13.54 5.15
CA ILE A 283 13.13 -14.18 5.06
C ILE A 283 13.21 -15.67 5.40
N GLY A 284 14.35 -16.33 5.12
CA GLY A 284 14.58 -17.73 5.48
C GLY A 284 14.39 -18.05 6.97
N GLY A 285 14.50 -17.05 7.86
CA GLY A 285 14.23 -17.22 9.29
C GLY A 285 12.75 -17.16 9.70
N GLY A 286 11.85 -16.76 8.80
CA GLY A 286 10.44 -16.51 9.11
C GLY A 286 9.51 -16.83 7.93
N LEU A 287 9.41 -18.10 7.57
CA LEU A 287 8.77 -18.55 6.32
C LEU A 287 7.24 -18.39 6.25
N SER A 288 6.57 -18.10 7.36
CA SER A 288 5.14 -17.78 7.42
C SER A 288 4.84 -16.26 7.47
N GLY A 289 5.89 -15.43 7.45
CA GLY A 289 5.78 -13.99 7.56
C GLY A 289 5.16 -13.31 6.34
N ARG A 290 4.82 -12.03 6.48
CA ARG A 290 4.37 -11.19 5.38
C ARG A 290 5.43 -10.13 5.11
N TYR A 291 5.96 -10.14 3.90
CA TYR A 291 7.08 -9.30 3.50
C TYR A 291 6.68 -8.47 2.29
N ALA A 292 7.15 -7.24 2.26
CA ALA A 292 6.99 -6.37 1.11
C ALA A 292 8.31 -5.67 0.80
N LEU A 293 8.64 -5.48 -0.48
CA LEU A 293 9.76 -4.62 -0.85
C LEU A 293 9.36 -3.15 -0.63
N GLY A 294 10.25 -2.36 -0.04
CA GLY A 294 10.10 -0.90 0.04
C GLY A 294 11.08 -0.13 -0.84
N ALA A 295 11.96 -0.85 -1.54
CA ALA A 295 12.95 -0.34 -2.47
C ALA A 295 13.42 -1.45 -3.42
N ASN A 296 14.02 -1.06 -4.55
CA ASN A 296 14.73 -1.99 -5.42
C ASN A 296 15.92 -2.62 -4.67
N ILE A 297 16.21 -3.88 -4.97
CA ILE A 297 17.34 -4.62 -4.41
C ILE A 297 18.33 -4.94 -5.53
N ASP A 298 19.60 -4.59 -5.35
CA ASP A 298 20.70 -5.12 -6.17
C ASP A 298 21.24 -6.39 -5.51
N ALA A 299 21.04 -7.53 -6.17
CA ALA A 299 21.44 -8.85 -5.71
C ALA A 299 22.71 -9.38 -6.39
N ALA A 300 23.43 -8.56 -7.18
CA ALA A 300 24.73 -8.94 -7.75
C ALA A 300 25.76 -9.48 -6.73
N PRO A 301 25.83 -8.97 -5.47
CA PRO A 301 26.75 -9.50 -4.46
C PRO A 301 26.58 -11.00 -4.16
N THR A 302 25.39 -11.56 -4.44
CA THR A 302 25.08 -12.98 -4.20
C THR A 302 26.01 -13.91 -4.98
N SER A 303 26.60 -13.48 -6.10
CA SER A 303 27.63 -14.23 -6.87
C SER A 303 28.74 -14.86 -6.01
N SER A 304 29.16 -14.17 -4.95
CA SER A 304 30.25 -14.59 -4.06
C SER A 304 29.79 -15.35 -2.82
N TRP A 305 28.48 -15.39 -2.56
CA TRP A 305 27.93 -15.98 -1.36
C TRP A 305 28.05 -17.50 -1.37
N ASN A 306 28.12 -18.09 -0.17
CA ASN A 306 28.10 -19.54 0.04
C ASN A 306 29.16 -20.26 -0.81
N SER A 307 30.39 -19.76 -0.80
CA SER A 307 31.51 -20.29 -1.60
C SER A 307 31.22 -20.33 -3.10
N GLY A 308 30.53 -19.30 -3.61
CA GLY A 308 30.14 -19.19 -5.02
C GLY A 308 28.84 -19.91 -5.38
N ALA A 309 28.14 -20.50 -4.40
CA ALA A 309 26.85 -21.15 -4.61
C ALA A 309 25.67 -20.15 -4.75
N GLY A 310 25.90 -18.86 -4.53
CA GLY A 310 24.86 -17.85 -4.71
C GLY A 310 23.97 -17.63 -3.49
N PHE A 311 22.88 -16.88 -3.69
CA PHE A 311 21.80 -16.65 -2.74
C PHE A 311 21.17 -17.97 -2.28
N MET A 312 20.91 -18.15 -0.99
CA MET A 312 20.29 -19.38 -0.47
C MET A 312 18.77 -19.34 -0.66
N PRO A 313 18.16 -20.30 -1.40
CA PRO A 313 16.71 -20.32 -1.64
C PRO A 313 15.90 -20.17 -0.35
N ILE A 314 14.83 -19.38 -0.41
CA ILE A 314 13.91 -19.16 0.71
C ILE A 314 12.97 -20.37 0.81
N GLY A 315 13.07 -21.09 1.92
CA GLY A 315 12.32 -22.32 2.14
C GLY A 315 12.76 -23.47 1.22
N GLY A 316 12.26 -24.66 1.51
CA GLY A 316 12.51 -25.87 0.73
C GLY A 316 11.40 -26.90 0.95
N LEU A 317 11.44 -28.05 0.27
CA LEU A 317 10.32 -28.99 0.28
C LEU A 317 9.86 -29.41 1.70
N GLY A 318 10.79 -29.64 2.63
CA GLY A 318 10.49 -30.01 4.01
C GLY A 318 10.01 -28.85 4.89
N LEU A 319 10.27 -27.60 4.49
CA LEU A 319 9.88 -26.40 5.22
C LEU A 319 9.62 -25.27 4.20
N PRO A 320 8.45 -25.27 3.53
CA PRO A 320 8.18 -24.34 2.45
C PRO A 320 7.87 -22.94 2.96
N PHE A 321 8.01 -21.93 2.09
CA PHE A 321 7.46 -20.61 2.34
C PHE A 321 5.93 -20.65 2.29
N THR A 322 5.26 -20.29 3.39
CA THR A 322 3.78 -20.28 3.51
C THR A 322 3.21 -18.87 3.68
N GLY A 323 4.10 -17.86 3.71
CA GLY A 323 3.75 -16.47 3.91
C GLY A 323 3.32 -15.71 2.64
N THR A 324 3.34 -14.38 2.75
CA THR A 324 3.09 -13.47 1.62
C THR A 324 4.38 -12.71 1.29
N PHE A 325 4.74 -12.62 0.02
CA PHE A 325 5.80 -11.77 -0.49
C PHE A 325 5.26 -10.86 -1.59
N ASP A 326 5.26 -9.55 -1.36
CA ASP A 326 4.77 -8.53 -2.28
C ASP A 326 5.93 -7.65 -2.77
N GLY A 327 6.20 -7.65 -4.08
CA GLY A 327 7.27 -6.81 -4.62
C GLY A 327 6.93 -5.32 -4.66
N LEU A 328 5.67 -4.91 -4.43
CA LEU A 328 5.24 -3.50 -4.33
C LEU A 328 5.75 -2.56 -5.45
N GLY A 329 5.89 -3.10 -6.67
CA GLY A 329 6.39 -2.35 -7.83
C GLY A 329 7.92 -2.18 -7.86
N HIS A 330 8.67 -2.98 -7.10
CA HIS A 330 10.12 -2.97 -7.06
C HIS A 330 10.76 -4.17 -7.77
N PHE A 331 12.04 -3.98 -8.12
CA PHE A 331 12.88 -4.98 -8.78
C PHE A 331 13.90 -5.59 -7.83
N ILE A 332 14.17 -6.88 -8.00
CA ILE A 332 15.37 -7.55 -7.50
C ILE A 332 16.27 -7.84 -8.71
N ASN A 333 17.40 -7.16 -8.80
CA ASN A 333 18.29 -7.20 -9.95
C ASN A 333 19.44 -8.18 -9.73
N ASN A 334 19.87 -8.88 -10.79
CA ASN A 334 21.13 -9.62 -10.84
C ASN A 334 21.26 -10.72 -9.76
N LEU A 335 20.15 -11.35 -9.37
CA LEU A 335 20.15 -12.44 -8.40
C LEU A 335 20.90 -13.66 -8.96
N ILE A 336 21.86 -14.20 -8.20
CA ILE A 336 22.63 -15.39 -8.62
C ILE A 336 22.38 -16.52 -7.63
N ILE A 337 21.92 -17.66 -8.14
CA ILE A 337 21.78 -18.93 -7.42
C ILE A 337 22.50 -19.99 -8.25
N ASN A 338 23.63 -20.50 -7.78
CA ASN A 338 24.48 -21.44 -8.50
C ASN A 338 24.62 -22.74 -7.71
N ARG A 339 23.59 -23.59 -7.76
CA ARG A 339 23.51 -24.85 -7.00
C ARG A 339 23.29 -26.06 -7.91
N PRO A 340 24.20 -26.36 -8.84
CA PRO A 340 24.02 -27.39 -9.88
C PRO A 340 23.94 -28.83 -9.35
N ALA A 341 24.01 -29.04 -8.04
CA ALA A 341 23.88 -30.34 -7.37
C ALA A 341 22.68 -30.38 -6.40
N THR A 342 21.78 -29.39 -6.44
CA THR A 342 20.67 -29.24 -5.50
C THR A 342 19.34 -29.19 -6.23
N ASP A 343 18.33 -29.87 -5.68
CA ASP A 343 16.95 -29.79 -6.13
C ASP A 343 16.21 -28.61 -5.48
N TYR A 344 15.06 -28.22 -6.04
CA TYR A 344 14.18 -27.16 -5.49
C TYR A 344 14.89 -25.81 -5.42
N VAL A 345 15.25 -25.28 -6.60
CA VAL A 345 16.06 -24.08 -6.73
C VAL A 345 15.28 -22.96 -7.39
N GLY A 346 15.20 -21.82 -6.69
CA GLY A 346 14.66 -20.54 -7.14
C GLY A 346 14.85 -19.51 -6.04
N LEU A 347 14.34 -18.28 -6.21
CA LEU A 347 14.29 -17.32 -5.08
C LEU A 347 13.64 -17.99 -3.86
N PHE A 348 12.56 -18.72 -4.10
CA PHE A 348 11.94 -19.66 -3.17
C PHE A 348 12.28 -21.09 -3.60
N GLY A 349 12.78 -21.92 -2.68
CA GLY A 349 13.05 -23.32 -3.00
C GLY A 349 11.73 -24.10 -3.19
N ALA A 350 10.83 -23.94 -2.22
CA ALA A 350 9.46 -24.45 -2.30
C ALA A 350 8.46 -23.50 -1.63
N THR A 351 7.25 -23.45 -2.17
CA THR A 351 6.13 -22.68 -1.62
C THR A 351 5.01 -23.62 -1.15
N GLY A 352 4.27 -23.22 -0.11
CA GLY A 352 3.15 -23.96 0.43
C GLY A 352 1.79 -23.46 -0.12
N ALA A 353 0.72 -24.23 0.15
CA ALA A 353 -0.62 -23.99 -0.37
C ALA A 353 -1.15 -22.55 -0.12
N ASP A 354 -0.90 -22.00 1.06
CA ASP A 354 -1.40 -20.67 1.45
C ASP A 354 -0.49 -19.50 1.01
N SER A 355 0.66 -19.81 0.39
CA SER A 355 1.64 -18.80 0.03
C SER A 355 1.15 -17.89 -1.09
N LYS A 356 1.54 -16.62 -1.01
CA LYS A 356 1.20 -15.59 -2.00
C LYS A 356 2.44 -14.80 -2.38
N ILE A 357 2.94 -15.03 -3.58
CA ILE A 357 4.05 -14.28 -4.18
C ILE A 357 3.45 -13.42 -5.28
N ARG A 358 3.59 -12.09 -5.18
CA ARG A 358 3.00 -11.20 -6.18
C ARG A 358 3.74 -9.91 -6.39
N ASN A 359 3.53 -9.29 -7.55
CA ASN A 359 4.16 -8.02 -7.93
C ASN A 359 5.71 -8.10 -7.88
N VAL A 360 6.28 -9.29 -8.08
CA VAL A 360 7.72 -9.50 -7.97
C VAL A 360 8.34 -9.41 -9.34
N ALA A 361 9.37 -8.56 -9.48
CA ALA A 361 10.16 -8.51 -10.70
C ALA A 361 11.62 -8.93 -10.40
N LEU A 362 12.00 -10.14 -10.83
CA LEU A 362 13.40 -10.58 -10.88
C LEU A 362 14.00 -10.18 -12.23
N VAL A 363 15.02 -9.32 -12.24
CA VAL A 363 15.59 -8.80 -13.48
C VAL A 363 17.04 -9.27 -13.62
N GLY A 364 17.36 -9.96 -14.72
CA GLY A 364 18.71 -10.46 -14.98
C GLY A 364 19.18 -11.53 -14.00
N ALA A 365 18.28 -12.38 -13.50
CA ALA A 365 18.60 -13.47 -12.59
C ALA A 365 19.33 -14.62 -13.29
N SER A 366 20.27 -15.27 -12.60
CA SER A 366 20.95 -16.50 -13.06
C SER A 366 20.72 -17.59 -12.04
N VAL A 367 19.89 -18.58 -12.37
CA VAL A 367 19.48 -19.67 -11.48
C VAL A 367 19.94 -21.01 -12.05
N SER A 368 20.71 -21.77 -11.28
CA SER A 368 21.20 -23.11 -11.62
C SER A 368 20.92 -24.11 -10.51
N GLY A 369 20.30 -25.25 -10.88
CA GLY A 369 19.92 -26.36 -10.00
C GLY A 369 20.05 -27.73 -10.67
N VAL A 370 19.50 -28.78 -10.05
CA VAL A 370 19.34 -30.12 -10.66
C VAL A 370 17.89 -30.33 -11.06
N ASN A 371 17.00 -30.70 -10.12
CA ASN A 371 15.58 -30.87 -10.40
C ASN A 371 14.77 -29.74 -9.78
N TYR A 372 13.62 -29.41 -10.38
CA TYR A 372 12.71 -28.39 -9.87
C TYR A 372 13.40 -27.02 -9.80
N VAL A 373 13.72 -26.46 -10.97
CA VAL A 373 14.45 -25.21 -11.09
C VAL A 373 13.56 -24.15 -11.72
N GLY A 374 13.31 -23.07 -10.99
CA GLY A 374 12.55 -21.91 -11.48
C GLY A 374 13.17 -20.60 -11.03
N GLY A 375 12.88 -19.51 -11.75
CA GLY A 375 13.36 -18.18 -11.35
C GLY A 375 12.82 -17.76 -9.99
N LEU A 376 11.49 -17.85 -9.81
CA LEU A 376 10.83 -17.53 -8.55
C LEU A 376 10.74 -18.74 -7.63
N ALA A 377 10.29 -19.89 -8.13
CA ALA A 377 10.03 -21.06 -7.30
C ALA A 377 10.62 -22.34 -7.91
N GLY A 378 11.36 -23.13 -7.12
CA GLY A 378 11.69 -24.49 -7.54
C GLY A 378 10.42 -25.35 -7.64
N PHE A 379 9.66 -25.38 -6.55
CA PHE A 379 8.35 -26.03 -6.47
C PHE A 379 7.29 -25.03 -5.98
N ASN A 380 6.25 -24.81 -6.78
CA ASN A 380 5.13 -23.95 -6.43
C ASN A 380 3.92 -24.78 -6.02
N ASN A 381 3.42 -24.59 -4.80
CA ASN A 381 2.12 -25.11 -4.34
C ASN A 381 1.13 -24.00 -3.99
N GLY A 382 1.53 -22.73 -4.10
CA GLY A 382 0.70 -21.57 -3.78
C GLY A 382 0.36 -20.72 -5.00
N THR A 383 0.18 -19.41 -4.77
CA THR A 383 -0.11 -18.44 -5.82
C THR A 383 1.12 -17.61 -6.17
N ILE A 384 1.48 -17.59 -7.45
CA ILE A 384 2.37 -16.60 -8.06
C ILE A 384 1.52 -15.74 -8.99
N SER A 385 1.47 -14.43 -8.77
CA SER A 385 0.69 -13.53 -9.63
C SER A 385 1.36 -12.20 -9.93
N ASN A 386 1.01 -11.57 -11.06
CA ASN A 386 1.57 -10.27 -11.47
C ASN A 386 3.10 -10.22 -11.32
N SER A 387 3.81 -11.24 -11.79
CA SER A 387 5.24 -11.39 -11.54
C SER A 387 6.04 -11.52 -12.83
N TYR A 388 7.24 -10.97 -12.81
CA TYR A 388 8.15 -10.91 -13.94
C TYR A 388 9.48 -11.56 -13.58
N VAL A 389 10.00 -12.42 -14.43
CA VAL A 389 11.36 -12.95 -14.32
C VAL A 389 12.09 -12.73 -15.63
N SER A 390 13.31 -12.20 -15.56
CA SER A 390 14.24 -12.28 -16.68
C SER A 390 15.61 -12.82 -16.32
N GLY A 391 16.29 -13.40 -17.31
CA GLY A 391 17.64 -13.95 -17.17
C GLY A 391 17.75 -15.40 -17.65
N SER A 392 18.48 -16.25 -16.93
CA SER A 392 18.73 -17.65 -17.33
C SER A 392 18.41 -18.64 -16.22
N VAL A 393 17.71 -19.72 -16.57
CA VAL A 393 17.40 -20.84 -15.68
C VAL A 393 17.99 -22.12 -16.26
N THR A 394 18.86 -22.78 -15.49
CA THR A 394 19.58 -24.00 -15.91
C THR A 394 19.33 -25.13 -14.91
N GLY A 395 18.90 -26.29 -15.39
CA GLY A 395 18.71 -27.48 -14.57
C GLY A 395 18.90 -28.77 -15.35
N ASN A 396 18.42 -29.87 -14.79
CA ASN A 396 18.33 -31.19 -15.42
C ASN A 396 16.87 -31.52 -15.73
N ASN A 397 16.00 -31.60 -14.72
CA ASN A 397 14.57 -31.88 -14.92
C ASN A 397 13.68 -30.80 -14.29
N TYR A 398 12.52 -30.55 -14.91
CA TYR A 398 11.53 -29.58 -14.41
C TYR A 398 12.12 -28.17 -14.31
N VAL A 399 12.44 -27.60 -15.48
CA VAL A 399 13.05 -26.28 -15.62
C VAL A 399 12.01 -25.31 -16.19
N GLY A 400 11.67 -24.25 -15.46
CA GLY A 400 10.74 -23.23 -15.91
C GLY A 400 11.23 -21.82 -15.64
N GLY A 401 10.79 -20.84 -16.42
CA GLY A 401 11.17 -19.44 -16.19
C GLY A 401 10.68 -18.90 -14.85
N LEU A 402 9.43 -19.19 -14.47
CA LEU A 402 8.86 -18.81 -13.16
C LEU A 402 9.00 -19.94 -12.15
N ALA A 403 8.53 -21.14 -12.51
CA ALA A 403 8.45 -22.27 -11.60
C ALA A 403 9.05 -23.54 -12.21
N GLY A 404 9.84 -24.30 -11.45
CA GLY A 404 10.26 -25.63 -11.90
C GLY A 404 9.07 -26.58 -12.05
N PHE A 405 8.21 -26.61 -11.02
CA PHE A 405 6.99 -27.40 -10.98
C PHE A 405 5.85 -26.60 -10.36
N ASN A 406 4.70 -26.55 -11.04
CA ASN A 406 3.47 -25.92 -10.56
C ASN A 406 2.46 -27.01 -10.16
N ASP A 407 2.25 -27.21 -8.86
CA ASP A 407 1.47 -28.32 -8.32
C ASP A 407 -0.05 -28.18 -8.54
N SER A 408 -0.82 -29.24 -8.27
CA SER A 408 -2.24 -29.33 -8.65
C SER A 408 -3.14 -28.24 -8.06
N PHE A 409 -2.77 -27.65 -6.93
CA PHE A 409 -3.49 -26.56 -6.28
C PHE A 409 -2.85 -25.18 -6.52
N ALA A 410 -1.74 -25.17 -7.25
CA ALA A 410 -0.94 -23.98 -7.48
C ALA A 410 -1.51 -23.16 -8.64
N THR A 411 -1.33 -21.84 -8.56
CA THR A 411 -1.74 -20.90 -9.61
C THR A 411 -0.58 -20.02 -10.00
N ILE A 412 -0.38 -19.86 -11.31
CA ILE A 412 0.45 -18.81 -11.92
C ILE A 412 -0.49 -17.94 -12.75
N SER A 413 -0.60 -16.65 -12.45
CA SER A 413 -1.44 -15.74 -13.23
C SER A 413 -0.76 -14.41 -13.55
N ASP A 414 -1.15 -13.80 -14.66
CA ASP A 414 -0.77 -12.42 -15.02
C ASP A 414 0.76 -12.22 -14.98
N SER A 415 1.53 -13.23 -15.39
CA SER A 415 2.98 -13.29 -15.17
C SER A 415 3.76 -13.47 -16.47
N LEU A 416 5.01 -13.02 -16.48
CA LEU A 416 5.87 -13.01 -17.67
C LEU A 416 7.26 -13.54 -17.34
N ALA A 417 7.73 -14.53 -18.12
CA ALA A 417 9.11 -14.98 -18.11
C ALA A 417 9.85 -14.54 -19.39
N VAL A 418 10.99 -13.86 -19.26
CA VAL A 418 11.83 -13.40 -20.38
C VAL A 418 13.25 -13.89 -20.23
N GLY A 419 13.63 -14.96 -20.91
CA GLY A 419 14.95 -15.53 -20.68
C GLY A 419 15.18 -16.90 -21.29
N ASN A 420 16.39 -17.41 -21.08
CA ASN A 420 16.78 -18.70 -21.61
C ASN A 420 16.58 -19.81 -20.58
N GLY A 421 15.97 -20.91 -21.00
CA GLY A 421 15.82 -22.12 -20.21
C GLY A 421 16.69 -23.23 -20.78
N THR A 422 17.50 -23.89 -19.94
CA THR A 422 18.31 -25.05 -20.33
C THR A 422 18.08 -26.21 -19.39
N GLY A 423 17.72 -27.37 -19.93
CA GLY A 423 17.51 -28.60 -19.16
C GLY A 423 17.67 -29.85 -20.01
N ASN A 424 17.43 -31.02 -19.42
CA ASN A 424 17.36 -32.30 -20.13
C ASN A 424 15.91 -32.67 -20.44
N SER A 425 15.03 -32.65 -19.44
CA SER A 425 13.62 -33.03 -19.58
C SER A 425 12.68 -32.07 -18.87
N TYR A 426 11.48 -31.86 -19.44
CA TYR A 426 10.44 -30.96 -18.88
C TYR A 426 10.95 -29.52 -18.76
N VAL A 427 11.23 -28.90 -19.90
CA VAL A 427 11.73 -27.53 -20.00
C VAL A 427 10.61 -26.65 -20.58
N GLY A 428 10.04 -25.79 -19.75
CA GLY A 428 8.97 -24.88 -20.15
C GLY A 428 9.38 -23.41 -20.05
N GLY A 429 8.74 -22.55 -20.83
CA GLY A 429 8.96 -21.10 -20.73
C GLY A 429 8.49 -20.52 -19.39
N LEU A 430 7.31 -20.92 -18.90
CA LEU A 430 6.80 -20.52 -17.58
C LEU A 430 7.07 -21.59 -16.51
N ALA A 431 6.66 -22.84 -16.80
CA ALA A 431 6.72 -23.94 -15.85
C ALA A 431 7.38 -25.17 -16.48
N GLY A 432 8.31 -25.83 -15.79
CA GLY A 432 8.87 -27.10 -16.28
C GLY A 432 7.79 -28.18 -16.40
N PHE A 433 6.98 -28.30 -15.36
CA PHE A 433 5.79 -29.14 -15.32
C PHE A 433 4.62 -28.39 -14.69
N ASN A 434 3.44 -28.48 -15.28
CA ASN A 434 2.22 -27.89 -14.76
C ASN A 434 1.15 -28.94 -14.45
N SER A 435 0.79 -29.05 -13.17
CA SER A 435 -0.41 -29.75 -12.68
C SER A 435 -1.54 -28.79 -12.29
N GLY A 436 -1.22 -27.52 -12.07
CA GLY A 436 -2.14 -26.50 -11.59
C GLY A 436 -2.67 -25.59 -12.69
N THR A 437 -3.06 -24.37 -12.33
CA THR A 437 -3.58 -23.38 -13.28
C THR A 437 -2.49 -22.40 -13.72
N ILE A 438 -2.39 -22.17 -15.03
CA ILE A 438 -1.65 -21.05 -15.63
C ILE A 438 -2.64 -20.20 -16.43
N SER A 439 -2.76 -18.91 -16.13
CA SER A 439 -3.67 -18.00 -16.82
C SER A 439 -3.03 -16.65 -17.11
N ASN A 440 -3.43 -16.00 -18.22
CA ASN A 440 -2.97 -14.65 -18.61
C ASN A 440 -1.45 -14.46 -18.51
N SER A 441 -0.66 -15.47 -18.87
CA SER A 441 0.79 -15.46 -18.66
C SER A 441 1.52 -15.81 -19.93
N ASP A 442 2.69 -15.20 -20.11
CA ASP A 442 3.48 -15.26 -21.34
C ASP A 442 4.93 -15.64 -21.06
N ALA A 443 5.58 -16.30 -22.02
CA ALA A 443 7.01 -16.57 -21.96
C ALA A 443 7.70 -16.19 -23.28
N ILE A 444 8.87 -15.57 -23.16
CA ILE A 444 9.68 -15.07 -24.28
C ILE A 444 11.13 -15.51 -24.06
N GLY A 445 11.69 -16.29 -24.98
CA GLY A 445 13.10 -16.63 -24.95
C GLY A 445 13.39 -18.00 -25.54
N SER A 446 14.66 -18.41 -25.50
CA SER A 446 15.10 -19.67 -26.08
C SER A 446 15.13 -20.79 -25.06
N LEU A 447 14.59 -21.95 -25.43
CA LEU A 447 14.60 -23.15 -24.60
C LEU A 447 15.46 -24.23 -25.25
N THR A 448 16.30 -24.88 -24.45
CA THR A 448 17.12 -26.01 -24.87
C THR A 448 16.85 -27.21 -23.97
N GLY A 449 16.49 -28.34 -24.56
CA GLY A 449 16.37 -29.61 -23.86
C GLY A 449 16.18 -30.80 -24.80
N ASN A 450 16.24 -32.02 -24.24
CA ASN A 450 16.21 -33.26 -25.01
C ASN A 450 14.81 -33.88 -25.10
N SER A 451 13.95 -33.67 -24.08
CA SER A 451 12.57 -34.17 -24.09
C SER A 451 11.62 -33.21 -23.37
N TYR A 452 10.36 -33.15 -23.84
CA TYR A 452 9.32 -32.29 -23.23
C TYR A 452 9.75 -30.83 -23.12
N VAL A 453 10.01 -30.19 -24.27
CA VAL A 453 10.39 -28.78 -24.38
C VAL A 453 9.25 -28.02 -25.03
N ASP A 454 8.69 -27.02 -24.35
CA ASP A 454 7.53 -26.26 -24.83
C ASP A 454 7.59 -24.80 -24.38
N GLY A 455 7.04 -23.89 -25.18
CA GLY A 455 7.07 -22.46 -24.93
C GLY A 455 6.32 -22.02 -23.67
N LEU A 456 5.31 -22.77 -23.22
CA LEU A 456 4.55 -22.46 -22.01
C LEU A 456 4.92 -23.39 -20.86
N ALA A 457 4.68 -24.69 -21.03
CA ALA A 457 4.96 -25.70 -20.02
C ALA A 457 5.50 -26.98 -20.63
N GLY A 458 6.67 -27.44 -20.18
CA GLY A 458 7.34 -28.63 -20.74
C GLY A 458 6.43 -29.87 -20.75
N PHE A 459 5.60 -29.99 -19.72
CA PHE A 459 4.44 -30.88 -19.72
C PHE A 459 3.26 -30.23 -18.97
N ASN A 460 2.04 -30.39 -19.50
CA ASN A 460 0.83 -29.88 -18.90
C ASN A 460 -0.18 -31.00 -18.60
N SER A 461 -0.63 -31.10 -17.35
CA SER A 461 -1.72 -31.97 -16.89
C SER A 461 -2.82 -31.25 -16.10
N GLY A 462 -2.73 -29.93 -15.98
CA GLY A 462 -3.69 -29.07 -15.28
C GLY A 462 -4.57 -28.26 -16.21
#